data_AF-A0AAJ0H3R5-F1
#
_entry.id   AF-A0AAJ0H3R5-F1
#
_cell.length_a   1.000
_cell.length_b   1.000
_cell.length_c   1.000
_cell.angle_alpha   90.00
_cell.angle_beta   90.00
_cell.angle_gamma   90.00
#
_symmetry.space_group_name_H-M   'P 1'
#
loop_
_entity.id
_entity.type
_entity.pdbx_description
1 polymer ?
#
loop_
_entity_poly.entity_id
_entity_poly.type
_entity_poly.pdbx_seq_one_letter_code
_entity_poly.pdbx_strand_id
1 'polypeptide(L)'
;RTYHFMSRAAGVTLESLWPELSTEHKISIKTQLNSIFRALRKEHGGRPKFGGFVSAICKDTRRNQRVSEPTIHTEAQFNDFLCGKPGRAPTAWITTIRSGMRDDHRLVMTHGDLHPRNIMVQWERGAEDGVTGKGGEKKIRVTALIDWEMSGWYPEYWEFVKSLSTINTRGTLSDWFEYLPTDAIRTWPVELSIDSLLERWLG
;
A
#
# COMPACT_ATOMS: atom_id res chain seq x y z
N ARG A 1 18.65 17.30 15.48
CA ARG A 1 17.20 17.12 15.23
C ARG A 1 16.95 17.46 13.77
N THR A 2 16.23 16.62 13.05
CA THR A 2 15.89 16.85 11.63
C THR A 2 14.42 17.26 11.55
N TYR A 3 14.11 18.28 10.75
CA TYR A 3 12.75 18.76 10.53
C TYR A 3 12.45 18.73 9.03
N HIS A 4 11.26 18.27 8.67
CA HIS A 4 10.75 18.28 7.30
C HIS A 4 9.54 19.20 7.23
N PHE A 5 9.57 20.14 6.29
CA PHE A 5 8.46 21.05 6.02
C PHE A 5 7.84 20.67 4.68
N MET A 6 6.52 20.48 4.67
CA MET A 6 5.76 20.08 3.49
C MET A 6 4.43 20.82 3.45
N SER A 7 3.90 21.00 2.23
CA SER A 7 2.58 21.61 2.02
C SER A 7 1.49 20.70 2.59
N ARG A 8 0.49 21.27 3.26
CA ARG A 8 -0.67 20.50 3.74
C ARG A 8 -1.57 20.12 2.57
N ALA A 9 -1.82 18.82 2.39
CA ALA A 9 -2.80 18.33 1.45
C ALA A 9 -4.22 18.82 1.80
N ALA A 10 -5.03 19.13 0.79
CA ALA A 10 -6.39 19.61 0.97
C ALA A 10 -7.32 18.52 1.51
N GLY A 11 -8.31 18.92 2.32
CA GLY A 11 -9.33 18.03 2.84
C GLY A 11 -9.03 17.40 4.20
N VAL A 12 -9.58 16.21 4.42
CA VAL A 12 -9.48 15.39 5.64
C VAL A 12 -9.05 13.96 5.27
N THR A 13 -8.67 13.15 6.26
CA THR A 13 -8.31 11.75 6.00
C THR A 13 -9.54 10.95 5.61
N LEU A 14 -9.37 9.99 4.71
CA LEU A 14 -10.42 9.05 4.32
C LEU A 14 -10.92 8.26 5.53
N GLU A 15 -10.02 7.90 6.44
CA GLU A 15 -10.35 7.25 7.72
C GLU A 15 -11.44 8.00 8.49
N SER A 16 -11.33 9.33 8.60
CA SER A 16 -12.28 10.15 9.35
C SER A 16 -13.68 10.18 8.75
N LEU A 17 -13.80 10.07 7.42
CA LEU A 17 -15.08 10.11 6.71
C LEU A 17 -15.65 8.73 6.41
N TRP A 18 -14.82 7.68 6.40
CA TRP A 18 -15.19 6.32 6.01
C TRP A 18 -16.51 5.79 6.61
N PRO A 19 -16.83 6.02 7.91
CA PRO A 19 -18.07 5.54 8.51
C PRO A 19 -19.33 6.19 7.91
N GLU A 20 -19.19 7.38 7.32
CA GLU A 20 -20.29 8.19 6.77
C GLU A 20 -20.47 7.98 5.26
N LEU A 21 -19.53 7.30 4.60
CA LEU A 21 -19.56 7.11 3.16
C LEU A 21 -20.54 6.00 2.76
N SER A 22 -21.46 6.34 1.85
CA SER A 22 -22.23 5.36 1.09
C SER A 22 -21.33 4.44 0.27
N THR A 23 -21.86 3.28 -0.12
CA THR A 23 -21.20 2.33 -1.03
C THR A 23 -20.75 3.01 -2.33
N GLU A 24 -21.56 3.90 -2.88
CA GLU A 24 -21.25 4.63 -4.12
C GLU A 24 -20.03 5.55 -3.94
N HIS A 25 -19.93 6.26 -2.82
CA HIS A 25 -18.76 7.06 -2.50
C HIS A 25 -17.50 6.19 -2.37
N LYS A 26 -17.59 5.05 -1.67
CA LYS A 26 -16.47 4.11 -1.51
C LYS A 26 -16.02 3.52 -2.86
N ILE A 27 -16.97 3.16 -3.75
CA ILE A 27 -16.68 2.72 -5.13
C ILE A 27 -16.00 3.83 -5.95
N SER A 28 -16.46 5.07 -5.82
CA SER A 28 -15.84 6.22 -6.48
C SER A 28 -14.38 6.41 -6.03
N ILE A 29 -14.11 6.30 -4.73
CA ILE A 29 -12.75 6.38 -4.18
C ILE A 29 -11.88 5.23 -4.70
N LYS A 30 -12.38 3.99 -4.68
CA LYS A 30 -11.69 2.83 -5.27
C LYS A 30 -11.30 3.08 -6.72
N THR A 31 -12.20 3.66 -7.52
CA THR A 31 -11.97 3.99 -8.93
C THR A 31 -10.88 5.05 -9.11
N GLN A 32 -10.87 6.08 -8.26
CA GLN A 32 -9.83 7.11 -8.25
C GLN A 32 -8.47 6.52 -7.86
N LEU A 33 -8.42 5.70 -6.81
CA LEU A 33 -7.20 5.01 -6.38
C LEU A 33 -6.67 4.07 -7.49
N ASN A 34 -7.53 3.33 -8.17
CA ASN A 34 -7.15 2.54 -9.35
C ASN A 34 -6.45 3.40 -10.41
N SER A 35 -6.98 4.60 -10.68
CA SER A 35 -6.40 5.51 -11.66
C SER A 35 -5.05 6.06 -11.19
N ILE A 36 -4.94 6.45 -9.91
CA ILE A 36 -3.70 6.92 -9.30
C ILE A 36 -2.61 5.83 -9.36
N PHE A 37 -2.91 4.62 -8.92
CA PHE A 37 -1.93 3.53 -8.93
C PHE A 37 -1.52 3.09 -10.34
N ARG A 38 -2.43 3.14 -11.34
CA ARG A 38 -2.06 2.93 -12.74
C ARG A 38 -1.08 3.99 -13.24
N ALA A 39 -1.28 5.25 -12.86
CA ALA A 39 -0.36 6.33 -13.22
C ALA A 39 1.02 6.13 -12.55
N LEU A 40 1.05 5.90 -11.23
CA LEU A 40 2.29 5.63 -10.48
C LEU A 40 3.08 4.46 -11.05
N ARG A 41 2.39 3.36 -11.43
CA ARG A 41 3.04 2.16 -11.98
C ARG A 41 3.48 2.31 -13.44
N LYS A 42 3.02 3.34 -14.16
CA LYS A 42 3.45 3.65 -15.53
C LYS A 42 4.71 4.53 -15.56
N GLU A 43 4.99 5.25 -14.48
CA GLU A 43 6.13 6.15 -14.40
C GLU A 43 7.42 5.35 -14.21
N HIS A 44 8.29 5.34 -15.23
CA HIS A 44 9.56 4.63 -15.20
C HIS A 44 10.72 5.58 -15.53
N GLY A 45 11.10 6.41 -14.57
CA GLY A 45 12.30 7.26 -14.66
C GLY A 45 13.59 6.47 -14.38
N GLY A 46 13.92 5.48 -15.23
CA GLY A 46 15.18 4.72 -15.15
C GLY A 46 15.03 3.24 -14.77
N ARG A 47 16.14 2.60 -14.39
CA ARG A 47 16.15 1.21 -13.88
C ARG A 47 15.84 1.22 -12.37
N PRO A 48 14.65 0.78 -11.94
CA PRO A 48 14.29 0.79 -10.52
C PRO A 48 15.20 -0.14 -9.72
N LYS A 49 15.48 0.26 -8.47
CA LYS A 49 16.24 -0.54 -7.49
C LYS A 49 15.33 -0.87 -6.33
N PHE A 50 15.41 -2.09 -5.82
CA PHE A 50 14.61 -2.51 -4.66
C PHE A 50 14.77 -1.55 -3.47
N GLY A 51 13.65 -1.32 -2.78
CA GLY A 51 13.60 -0.50 -1.57
C GLY A 51 13.23 0.95 -1.84
N GLY A 52 13.45 1.81 -0.84
CA GLY A 52 13.02 3.20 -0.86
C GLY A 52 13.57 3.98 -2.06
N PHE A 53 12.78 4.94 -2.57
CA PHE A 53 13.09 5.67 -3.81
C PHE A 53 14.45 6.37 -3.81
N VAL A 54 14.91 6.82 -2.63
CA VAL A 54 16.19 7.51 -2.46
C VAL A 54 17.25 6.59 -1.85
N SER A 55 16.91 5.85 -0.80
CA SER A 55 17.88 5.06 -0.04
C SER A 55 18.25 3.73 -0.70
N ALA A 56 17.37 3.18 -1.55
CA ALA A 56 17.45 1.79 -2.03
C ALA A 56 17.59 0.77 -0.89
N ILE A 57 17.01 1.10 0.27
CA ILE A 57 16.92 0.21 1.45
C ILE A 57 15.49 -0.33 1.50
N CYS A 58 15.35 -1.65 1.52
CA CYS A 58 14.06 -2.29 1.74
C CYS A 58 13.68 -2.18 3.21
N LYS A 59 12.41 -1.87 3.46
CA LYS A 59 11.82 -1.85 4.78
C LYS A 59 10.75 -2.93 4.88
N ASP A 60 10.75 -3.67 5.97
CA ASP A 60 9.67 -4.59 6.30
C ASP A 60 9.23 -4.35 7.74
N THR A 61 8.09 -3.69 7.87
CA THR A 61 7.44 -3.42 9.16
C THR A 61 6.42 -4.49 9.45
N ARG A 62 6.62 -5.16 10.59
CA ARG A 62 5.70 -6.12 11.18
C ARG A 62 5.50 -5.70 12.64
N ARG A 63 5.77 -6.59 13.60
CA ARG A 63 5.92 -6.22 15.00
C ARG A 63 7.04 -5.19 15.25
N ASN A 64 8.13 -5.28 14.50
CA ASN A 64 9.22 -4.31 14.49
C ASN A 64 9.60 -3.99 13.03
N GLN A 65 10.07 -2.77 12.78
CA GLN A 65 10.63 -2.41 11.48
C GLN A 65 12.02 -3.02 11.30
N ARG A 66 12.22 -3.69 10.16
CA ARG A 66 13.51 -4.22 9.72
C ARG A 66 13.94 -3.50 8.44
N VAL A 67 15.25 -3.35 8.28
CA VAL A 67 15.86 -2.76 7.08
C VAL A 67 16.85 -3.74 6.48
N SER A 68 16.97 -3.74 5.16
CA SER A 68 17.92 -4.60 4.45
C SER A 68 19.36 -4.13 4.58
N GLU A 69 20.27 -5.04 4.91
CA GLU A 69 21.72 -4.87 4.77
C GLU A 69 22.31 -6.20 4.23
N PRO A 70 22.99 -6.23 3.07
CA PRO A 70 23.33 -5.13 2.14
C PRO A 70 22.20 -4.77 1.15
N THR A 71 22.51 -3.93 0.14
CA THR A 71 21.58 -3.53 -0.93
C THR A 71 21.00 -4.75 -1.67
N ILE A 72 19.70 -4.71 -1.93
CA ILE A 72 18.96 -5.75 -2.64
C ILE A 72 18.88 -5.38 -4.12
N HIS A 73 19.14 -6.36 -4.99
CA HIS A 73 19.13 -6.21 -6.45
C HIS A 73 18.14 -7.15 -7.14
N THR A 74 17.74 -8.24 -6.48
CA THR A 74 16.82 -9.23 -7.03
C THR A 74 15.69 -9.54 -6.05
N GLU A 75 14.58 -10.06 -6.56
CA GLU A 75 13.50 -10.53 -5.70
C GLU A 75 13.93 -11.72 -4.84
N ALA A 76 14.82 -12.58 -5.34
CA ALA A 76 15.38 -13.66 -4.54
C ALA A 76 16.07 -13.13 -3.26
N GLN A 77 16.88 -12.07 -3.39
CA GLN A 77 17.52 -11.40 -2.25
C GLN A 77 16.50 -10.70 -1.34
N PHE A 78 15.43 -10.14 -1.92
CA PHE A 78 14.32 -9.58 -1.14
C PHE A 78 13.63 -10.65 -0.29
N ASN A 79 13.34 -11.81 -0.88
CA ASN A 79 12.74 -12.94 -0.19
C ASN A 79 13.66 -13.50 0.90
N ASP A 80 14.98 -13.57 0.64
CA ASP A 80 15.97 -13.95 1.65
C ASP A 80 15.99 -12.95 2.83
N PHE A 81 15.88 -11.64 2.55
CA PHE A 81 15.72 -10.61 3.57
C PHE A 81 14.44 -10.81 4.38
N LEU A 82 13.30 -11.09 3.73
CA LEU A 82 12.03 -11.34 4.42
C LEU A 82 12.13 -12.56 5.36
N CYS A 83 12.82 -13.61 4.92
CA CYS A 83 13.04 -14.85 5.66
C CYS A 83 14.17 -14.79 6.70
N GLY A 84 14.99 -13.73 6.71
CA GLY A 84 16.10 -13.58 7.65
C GLY A 84 15.66 -13.12 9.03
N LYS A 85 16.35 -13.54 10.10
CA LYS A 85 16.22 -12.90 11.43
C LYS A 85 17.61 -12.80 12.06
N PRO A 86 18.10 -11.59 12.40
CA PRO A 86 19.42 -11.42 13.01
C PRO A 86 19.59 -12.30 14.25
N GLY A 87 20.73 -13.01 14.33
CA GLY A 87 21.04 -13.91 15.46
C GLY A 87 20.24 -15.22 15.49
N ARG A 88 19.46 -15.54 14.45
CA ARG A 88 18.70 -16.80 14.37
C ARG A 88 19.05 -17.55 13.08
N ALA A 89 19.53 -18.78 13.23
CA ALA A 89 19.77 -19.67 12.10
C ALA A 89 18.45 -20.03 11.38
N PRO A 90 18.47 -20.21 10.04
CA PRO A 90 17.32 -20.72 9.31
C PRO A 90 16.89 -22.09 9.84
N THR A 91 15.59 -22.24 10.13
CA THR A 91 14.96 -23.51 10.47
C THR A 91 14.41 -24.20 9.23
N ALA A 92 14.15 -25.52 9.29
CA ALA A 92 13.48 -26.23 8.21
C ALA A 92 12.15 -25.55 7.79
N TRP A 93 11.41 -25.01 8.78
CA TRP A 93 10.17 -24.27 8.53
C TRP A 93 10.36 -23.05 7.63
N ILE A 94 11.32 -22.16 7.94
CA ILE A 94 11.53 -20.95 7.13
C ILE A 94 12.13 -21.29 5.76
N THR A 95 12.95 -22.34 5.68
CA THR A 95 13.45 -22.87 4.40
C THR A 95 12.29 -23.36 3.52
N THR A 96 11.32 -24.08 4.09
CA THR A 96 10.12 -24.51 3.38
C THR A 96 9.30 -23.31 2.89
N ILE A 97 9.08 -22.30 3.73
CA ILE A 97 8.38 -21.08 3.30
C ILE A 97 9.11 -20.42 2.14
N ARG A 98 10.44 -20.22 2.26
CA ARG A 98 11.26 -19.59 1.23
C ARG A 98 11.19 -20.33 -0.11
N SER A 99 11.15 -21.67 -0.10
CA SER A 99 11.02 -22.49 -1.32
C SER A 99 9.68 -22.34 -2.03
N GLY A 100 8.64 -21.88 -1.33
CA GLY A 100 7.32 -21.59 -1.93
C GLY A 100 7.20 -20.17 -2.48
N MET A 101 8.22 -19.31 -2.29
CA MET A 101 8.21 -17.93 -2.77
C MET A 101 8.67 -17.87 -4.22
N ARG A 102 7.97 -17.06 -5.02
CA ARG A 102 8.37 -16.70 -6.38
C ARG A 102 9.39 -15.58 -6.37
N ASP A 103 10.27 -15.59 -7.37
CA ASP A 103 11.35 -14.60 -7.53
C ASP A 103 11.25 -13.85 -8.89
N ASP A 104 10.07 -13.89 -9.54
CA ASP A 104 9.82 -13.43 -10.92
C ASP A 104 8.75 -12.33 -11.05
N HIS A 105 8.38 -11.67 -9.95
CA HIS A 105 7.43 -10.57 -9.96
C HIS A 105 8.04 -9.31 -10.57
N ARG A 106 7.18 -8.49 -11.15
CA ARG A 106 7.59 -7.19 -11.68
C ARG A 106 7.90 -6.23 -10.53
N LEU A 107 9.01 -5.52 -10.65
CA LEU A 107 9.37 -4.43 -9.75
C LEU A 107 8.57 -3.17 -10.11
N VAL A 108 7.76 -2.67 -9.18
CA VAL A 108 6.86 -1.53 -9.41
C VAL A 108 6.94 -0.53 -8.27
N MET A 109 6.46 0.69 -8.52
CA MET A 109 6.28 1.69 -7.49
C MET A 109 5.17 1.25 -6.52
N THR A 110 5.46 1.27 -5.23
CA THR A 110 4.49 0.98 -4.16
C THR A 110 4.49 2.09 -3.12
N HIS A 111 3.31 2.40 -2.59
CA HIS A 111 3.14 3.22 -1.40
C HIS A 111 3.62 2.48 -0.15
N GLY A 112 3.29 1.19 -0.02
CA GLY A 112 3.77 0.34 1.06
C GLY A 112 3.03 0.49 2.41
N ASP A 113 2.19 1.51 2.55
CA ASP A 113 1.25 1.69 3.68
C ASP A 113 -0.09 2.30 3.21
N LEU A 114 -0.78 1.62 2.29
CA LEU A 114 -2.06 2.10 1.75
C LEU A 114 -3.21 1.87 2.74
N HIS A 115 -3.30 2.75 3.74
CA HIS A 115 -4.33 2.78 4.76
C HIS A 115 -5.22 4.04 4.60
N PRO A 116 -6.52 4.02 4.97
CA PRO A 116 -7.39 5.19 4.89
C PRO A 116 -6.88 6.45 5.61
N ARG A 117 -6.04 6.28 6.64
CA ARG A 117 -5.38 7.40 7.35
C ARG A 117 -4.39 8.17 6.47
N ASN A 118 -3.85 7.50 5.44
CA ASN A 118 -2.84 8.03 4.52
C ASN A 118 -3.44 8.54 3.19
N ILE A 119 -4.77 8.60 3.10
CA ILE A 119 -5.50 9.05 1.91
C ILE A 119 -6.27 10.31 2.29
N MET A 120 -6.03 11.39 1.56
CA MET A 120 -6.75 12.66 1.76
C MET A 120 -7.90 12.76 0.78
N VAL A 121 -9.06 13.23 1.28
CA VAL A 121 -10.28 13.39 0.50
C VAL A 121 -11.00 14.71 0.80
N GLN A 122 -11.76 15.18 -0.18
CA GLN A 122 -12.58 16.38 -0.06
C GLN A 122 -13.91 16.21 -0.77
N TRP A 123 -14.98 16.76 -0.18
CA TRP A 123 -16.27 16.91 -0.84
C TRP A 123 -16.23 18.03 -1.87
N GLU A 124 -16.65 17.73 -3.09
CA GLU A 124 -16.86 18.68 -4.19
C GLU A 124 -18.36 18.82 -4.44
N ARG A 125 -18.82 20.05 -4.74
CA ARG A 125 -20.20 20.27 -5.16
C ARG A 125 -20.40 19.60 -6.52
N GLY A 126 -21.47 18.84 -6.68
CA GLY A 126 -21.87 18.36 -7.99
C GLY A 126 -22.17 19.54 -8.91
N ALA A 127 -21.84 19.40 -10.20
CA ALA A 127 -22.22 20.37 -11.20
C ALA A 127 -23.75 20.58 -11.13
N GLU A 128 -24.18 21.83 -11.16
CA GLU A 128 -25.61 22.13 -11.22
C GLU A 128 -26.18 21.54 -12.51
N ASP A 129 -27.28 20.81 -12.37
CA ASP A 129 -28.04 20.40 -13.54
C ASP A 129 -28.68 21.66 -14.14
N GLY A 130 -28.15 22.11 -15.27
CA GLY A 130 -28.61 23.30 -15.99
C GLY A 130 -30.07 23.21 -16.47
N VAL A 131 -30.72 22.04 -16.35
CA VAL A 131 -32.12 21.83 -16.70
C VAL A 131 -33.04 21.92 -15.48
N THR A 132 -32.63 21.39 -14.32
CA THR A 132 -33.50 21.33 -13.13
C THR A 132 -33.15 22.33 -12.04
N GLY A 133 -32.00 23.01 -12.12
CA GLY A 133 -31.51 23.94 -11.10
C GLY A 133 -31.22 23.30 -9.74
N LYS A 134 -31.28 21.96 -9.66
CA LYS A 134 -30.91 21.22 -8.46
C LYS A 134 -29.38 21.09 -8.42
N GLY A 135 -28.80 21.44 -7.26
CA GLY A 135 -27.38 21.20 -7.01
C GLY A 135 -27.08 19.72 -7.20
N GLY A 136 -26.14 19.39 -8.09
CA GLY A 136 -25.78 18.01 -8.39
C GLY A 136 -25.29 17.28 -7.14
N GLU A 137 -25.35 15.95 -7.18
CA GLU A 137 -24.87 15.11 -6.09
C GLU A 137 -23.46 15.48 -5.66
N LYS A 138 -23.24 15.62 -4.35
CA LYS A 138 -21.91 15.86 -3.78
C LYS A 138 -21.01 14.70 -4.18
N LYS A 139 -19.86 15.02 -4.76
CA LYS A 139 -18.85 14.02 -5.13
C LYS A 139 -17.72 14.06 -4.10
N ILE A 140 -17.15 12.90 -3.80
CA ILE A 140 -15.93 12.82 -3.00
C ILE A 140 -14.74 12.60 -3.92
N ARG A 141 -13.68 13.39 -3.71
CA ARG A 141 -12.44 13.33 -4.50
C ARG A 141 -11.26 13.00 -3.62
N VAL A 142 -10.40 12.10 -4.08
CA VAL A 142 -9.07 11.85 -3.52
C VAL A 142 -8.15 13.01 -3.92
N THR A 143 -7.64 13.73 -2.92
CA THR A 143 -6.82 14.94 -3.12
C THR A 143 -5.33 14.64 -3.02
N ALA A 144 -4.92 13.66 -2.20
CA ALA A 144 -3.53 13.25 -2.06
C ALA A 144 -3.39 11.85 -1.45
N LEU A 145 -2.26 11.21 -1.74
CA LEU A 145 -1.69 10.14 -0.91
C LEU A 145 -0.54 10.74 -0.10
N ILE A 146 -0.51 10.48 1.20
CA ILE A 146 0.48 11.00 2.14
C ILE A 146 1.17 9.86 2.86
N ASP A 147 2.22 10.17 3.62
CA ASP A 147 2.97 9.19 4.42
C ASP A 147 3.70 8.12 3.58
N TRP A 148 4.57 8.60 2.68
CA TRP A 148 5.36 7.79 1.77
C TRP A 148 6.59 7.13 2.44
N GLU A 149 6.65 7.04 3.77
CA GLU A 149 7.86 6.55 4.46
C GLU A 149 8.19 5.08 4.15
N MET A 150 7.17 4.28 3.86
CA MET A 150 7.28 2.86 3.50
C MET A 150 7.36 2.63 1.99
N SER A 151 7.32 3.71 1.22
CA SER A 151 7.28 3.63 -0.24
C SER A 151 8.61 3.24 -0.85
N GLY A 152 8.55 2.74 -2.07
CA GLY A 152 9.73 2.31 -2.80
C GLY A 152 9.39 1.49 -4.03
N TRP A 153 10.42 0.89 -4.60
CA TRP A 153 10.26 -0.12 -5.64
C TRP A 153 10.27 -1.50 -4.98
N TYR A 154 9.14 -2.19 -5.08
CA TYR A 154 8.94 -3.52 -4.51
C TYR A 154 8.22 -4.44 -5.52
N PRO A 155 8.24 -5.77 -5.31
CA PRO A 155 7.44 -6.69 -6.11
C PRO A 155 5.97 -6.27 -6.20
N GLU A 156 5.33 -6.49 -7.34
CA GLU A 156 3.96 -6.00 -7.59
C GLU A 156 2.89 -6.49 -6.61
N TYR A 157 3.15 -7.58 -5.89
CA TYR A 157 2.30 -8.10 -4.83
C TYR A 157 2.36 -7.30 -3.52
N TRP A 158 3.47 -6.59 -3.30
CA TRP A 158 3.80 -5.98 -2.01
C TRP A 158 2.76 -4.96 -1.56
N GLU A 159 2.24 -4.15 -2.50
CA GLU A 159 1.19 -3.17 -2.22
C GLU A 159 -0.05 -3.84 -1.62
N PHE A 160 -0.52 -4.93 -2.23
CA PHE A 160 -1.71 -5.66 -1.78
C PHE A 160 -1.49 -6.28 -0.40
N VAL A 161 -0.34 -6.95 -0.22
CA VAL A 161 0.00 -7.60 1.05
C VAL A 161 0.08 -6.57 2.19
N LYS A 162 0.78 -5.45 1.99
CA LYS A 162 0.92 -4.44 3.03
C LYS A 162 -0.36 -3.65 3.29
N SER A 163 -1.18 -3.40 2.27
CA SER A 163 -2.52 -2.80 2.46
C SER A 163 -3.40 -3.60 3.43
N LEU A 164 -3.24 -4.92 3.47
CA LEU A 164 -4.01 -5.80 4.35
C LEU A 164 -3.42 -5.96 5.74
N SER A 165 -2.11 -5.71 5.92
CA SER A 165 -1.40 -5.90 7.20
C SER A 165 -1.89 -4.98 8.32
N THR A 166 -2.47 -3.82 7.99
CA THR A 166 -2.95 -2.82 8.95
C THR A 166 -4.48 -2.79 9.09
N ILE A 167 -5.20 -3.72 8.48
CA ILE A 167 -6.67 -3.70 8.47
C ILE A 167 -7.20 -4.26 9.78
N ASN A 168 -8.07 -3.47 10.43
CA ASN A 168 -8.87 -3.95 11.55
C ASN A 168 -10.18 -4.53 11.01
N THR A 169 -10.39 -5.84 11.18
CA THR A 169 -11.64 -6.52 10.80
C THR A 169 -12.82 -6.16 11.72
N ARG A 170 -12.58 -5.33 12.74
CA ARG A 170 -13.57 -4.79 13.65
C ARG A 170 -13.58 -3.26 13.56
N GLY A 171 -14.72 -2.66 13.88
CA GLY A 171 -14.87 -1.21 13.93
C GLY A 171 -15.25 -0.61 12.57
N THR A 172 -15.11 0.70 12.46
CA THR A 172 -15.70 1.47 11.36
C THR A 172 -15.02 1.29 10.02
N LEU A 173 -13.78 0.78 9.98
CA LEU A 173 -13.01 0.51 8.75
C LEU A 173 -13.08 -0.97 8.33
N SER A 174 -13.95 -1.78 8.93
CA SER A 174 -13.94 -3.24 8.77
C SER A 174 -14.11 -3.71 7.33
N ASP A 175 -14.74 -2.91 6.47
CA ASP A 175 -14.98 -3.20 5.06
C ASP A 175 -13.93 -2.57 4.11
N TRP A 176 -12.93 -1.84 4.62
CA TRP A 176 -11.92 -1.17 3.79
C TRP A 176 -11.25 -2.11 2.77
N PHE A 177 -10.98 -3.36 3.17
CA PHE A 177 -10.33 -4.36 2.32
C PHE A 177 -11.10 -4.63 1.01
N GLU A 178 -12.42 -4.44 1.00
CA GLU A 178 -13.28 -4.63 -0.18
C GLU A 178 -13.07 -3.51 -1.23
N TYR A 179 -12.58 -2.35 -0.78
CA TYR A 179 -12.43 -1.14 -1.58
C TYR A 179 -10.98 -0.82 -1.96
N LEU A 180 -10.05 -1.75 -1.72
CA LEU A 180 -8.69 -1.65 -2.25
C LEU A 180 -8.71 -1.54 -3.80
N PRO A 181 -7.75 -0.81 -4.41
CA PRO A 181 -7.68 -0.59 -5.86
C PRO A 181 -7.14 -1.82 -6.61
N THR A 182 -7.84 -2.96 -6.49
CA THR A 182 -7.41 -4.26 -6.99
C THR A 182 -7.29 -4.35 -8.50
N ASP A 183 -7.89 -3.43 -9.27
CA ASP A 183 -7.71 -3.41 -10.73
C ASP A 183 -6.33 -2.87 -11.12
N ALA A 184 -5.72 -2.06 -10.24
CA ALA A 184 -4.38 -1.52 -10.43
C ALA A 184 -3.32 -2.35 -9.68
N ILE A 185 -3.63 -2.77 -8.44
CA ILE A 185 -2.66 -3.46 -7.57
C ILE A 185 -2.73 -5.00 -7.65
N ARG A 186 -3.81 -5.53 -8.26
CA ARG A 186 -4.15 -6.96 -8.34
C ARG A 186 -4.41 -7.57 -6.95
N THR A 187 -4.74 -8.85 -6.92
CA THR A 187 -4.90 -9.64 -5.70
C THR A 187 -3.83 -10.72 -5.67
N TRP A 188 -3.27 -10.97 -4.48
CA TRP A 188 -2.12 -11.86 -4.30
C TRP A 188 -2.33 -12.75 -3.08
N PRO A 189 -3.31 -13.68 -3.13
CA PRO A 189 -3.67 -14.49 -1.96
C PRO A 189 -2.58 -15.47 -1.53
N VAL A 190 -1.77 -15.97 -2.47
CA VAL A 190 -0.65 -16.88 -2.16
C VAL A 190 0.44 -16.12 -1.41
N GLU A 191 0.83 -14.96 -1.90
CA GLU A 191 1.86 -14.10 -1.32
C GLU A 191 1.40 -13.54 0.04
N LEU A 192 0.11 -13.19 0.18
CA LEU A 192 -0.49 -12.82 1.46
C LEU A 192 -0.41 -13.97 2.48
N SER A 193 -0.70 -15.21 2.04
CA SER A 193 -0.64 -16.39 2.91
C SER A 193 0.79 -16.65 3.37
N ILE A 194 1.77 -16.52 2.46
CA ILE A 194 3.19 -16.59 2.78
C ILE A 194 3.58 -15.50 3.77
N ASP A 195 3.21 -14.24 3.55
CA ASP A 195 3.56 -13.14 4.47
C ASP A 195 2.97 -13.36 5.87
N SER A 196 1.74 -13.88 5.95
CA SER A 196 1.10 -14.25 7.22
C SER A 196 1.85 -15.38 7.96
N LEU A 197 2.40 -16.36 7.23
CA LEU A 197 3.24 -17.41 7.82
C LEU A 197 4.57 -16.84 8.32
N LEU A 198 5.17 -15.93 7.55
CA LEU A 198 6.40 -15.26 7.95
C LEU A 198 6.17 -14.38 9.19
N GLU A 199 5.05 -13.67 9.29
CA GLU A 199 4.68 -12.84 10.44
C GLU A 199 4.65 -13.67 11.72
N ARG A 200 3.93 -14.80 11.70
CA ARG A 200 3.86 -15.75 12.82
C ARG A 200 5.23 -16.29 13.24
N TRP A 201 6.15 -16.49 12.30
CA TRP A 201 7.49 -16.99 12.59
C TRP A 201 8.43 -15.92 13.18
N LEU A 202 8.30 -14.67 12.74
CA LEU A 202 9.14 -13.56 13.19
C LEU A 202 8.75 -13.05 14.58
N GLY A 203 7.47 -13.13 14.96
CA GLY A 203 6.99 -12.97 16.33
C GLY A 203 5.92 -11.89 16.54
#